data_AF-A0A4S4MNU6-F1
#
_entry.id   AF-A0A4S4MNU6-F1
#
_cell.length_a   1.000
_cell.length_b   1.000
_cell.length_c   1.000
_cell.angle_alpha   90.00
_cell.angle_beta   90.00
_cell.angle_gamma   90.00
#
_symmetry.space_group_name_H-M   'P 1'
#
loop_
_entity.id
_entity.type
_entity.pdbx_description
1 polymer ?
#
loop_
_entity_poly.entity_id
_entity_poly.type
_entity_poly.pdbx_seq_one_letter_code
_entity_poly.pdbx_strand_id
1 'polypeptide(L)'
;MGASQSKSEPEEQVFYSETPIQFSDDVVNQLADNSASSTPSPARQSTLDSHIRSRIQDELTRLRQEEESIKQEIEHALEKENLDRERELAGEESATEDDAQAAGGVKSSAAMIGDLEDLKHKVDRYQKRRDDSSVSDLQAKSLAVVNCYRSNTTTSLDCWKEVNNFKLSVVEVEQHYVDSLRS
;
A
#
# COMPACT_ATOMS: atom_id res chain seq x y z
N MET A 1 -58.60 -23.37 -25.74
CA MET A 1 -57.89 -24.63 -25.43
C MET A 1 -56.79 -24.24 -24.44
N GLY A 2 -56.97 -24.38 -23.12
CA GLY A 2 -56.77 -25.60 -22.31
C GLY A 2 -55.28 -25.69 -21.93
N ALA A 3 -54.81 -25.87 -20.70
CA ALA A 3 -55.44 -26.09 -19.40
C ALA A 3 -54.45 -25.69 -18.28
N SER A 4 -55.02 -25.56 -17.10
CA SER A 4 -54.52 -25.35 -15.74
C SER A 4 -53.24 -26.06 -15.27
N GLN A 5 -52.50 -25.34 -14.42
CA GLN A 5 -51.81 -25.73 -13.18
C GLN A 5 -51.42 -27.20 -12.94
N SER A 6 -50.16 -27.41 -12.57
CA SER A 6 -49.73 -28.55 -11.76
C SER A 6 -48.62 -28.12 -10.78
N LYS A 7 -49.06 -27.60 -9.63
CA LYS A 7 -48.27 -27.70 -8.40
C LYS A 7 -48.43 -29.15 -7.93
N SER A 8 -47.38 -29.94 -8.01
CA SER A 8 -47.37 -31.28 -7.41
C SER A 8 -47.19 -31.13 -5.91
N GLU A 9 -48.25 -31.42 -5.15
CA GLU A 9 -48.13 -31.80 -3.74
C GLU A 9 -47.27 -33.07 -3.65
N PRO A 10 -46.43 -33.24 -2.61
CA PRO A 10 -45.67 -34.45 -2.44
C PRO A 10 -46.63 -35.58 -2.02
N GLU A 11 -46.95 -36.49 -2.94
CA GLU A 11 -47.57 -37.76 -2.57
C GLU A 11 -46.57 -38.56 -1.73
N GLU A 12 -46.95 -38.83 -0.48
CA GLU A 12 -46.16 -39.66 0.44
C GLU A 12 -46.16 -41.11 -0.07
N GLN A 13 -45.11 -41.48 -0.78
CA GLN A 13 -44.96 -42.82 -1.32
C GLN A 13 -44.54 -43.80 -0.21
N VAL A 14 -45.52 -44.45 0.41
CA VAL A 14 -45.29 -45.47 1.45
C VAL A 14 -44.96 -46.81 0.80
N PHE A 15 -43.70 -47.24 0.91
CA PHE A 15 -43.25 -48.55 0.45
C PHE A 15 -43.44 -49.60 1.56
N TYR A 16 -44.20 -50.66 1.27
CA TYR A 16 -44.33 -51.82 2.15
C TYR A 16 -43.34 -52.91 1.72
N SER A 17 -42.50 -53.40 2.63
CA SER A 17 -41.59 -54.52 2.35
C SER A 17 -42.36 -55.84 2.28
N GLU A 18 -42.20 -56.61 1.20
CA GLU A 18 -42.90 -57.89 0.99
C GLU A 18 -42.44 -59.02 1.93
N THR A 19 -41.31 -58.85 2.63
CA THR A 19 -40.80 -59.80 3.63
C THR A 19 -40.91 -59.24 5.05
N PRO A 20 -41.39 -60.03 6.05
CA PRO A 20 -41.41 -59.60 7.43
C PRO A 20 -39.98 -59.42 7.95
N ILE A 21 -39.57 -58.19 8.19
CA ILE A 21 -38.29 -57.89 8.82
C ILE A 21 -38.43 -58.21 10.31
N GLN A 22 -37.88 -59.35 10.75
CA GLN A 22 -37.78 -59.68 12.16
C GLN A 22 -36.42 -59.19 12.68
N PHE A 23 -36.46 -58.31 13.69
CA PHE A 23 -35.27 -57.89 14.42
C PHE A 23 -35.05 -58.84 15.59
N SER A 24 -33.79 -59.09 15.97
CA SER A 24 -33.50 -59.82 17.20
C SER A 24 -33.96 -59.01 18.41
N ASP A 25 -34.51 -59.69 19.42
CA ASP A 25 -34.95 -59.05 20.68
C ASP A 25 -33.84 -58.22 21.33
N ASP A 26 -32.59 -58.63 21.18
CA ASP A 26 -31.41 -57.92 21.70
C ASP A 26 -31.22 -56.55 21.03
N VAL A 27 -31.42 -56.45 19.71
CA VAL A 27 -31.35 -55.17 18.98
C VAL A 27 -32.53 -54.27 19.35
N VAL A 28 -33.72 -54.85 19.51
CA VAL A 28 -34.92 -54.12 19.92
C VAL A 28 -34.76 -53.56 21.33
N ASN A 29 -34.23 -54.35 22.27
CA ASN A 29 -33.95 -53.91 23.64
C ASN A 29 -32.88 -52.81 23.68
N GLN A 30 -31.79 -52.96 22.92
CA GLN A 30 -30.78 -51.91 22.81
C GLN A 30 -31.37 -50.61 22.24
N LEU A 31 -32.22 -50.68 21.21
CA LEU A 31 -32.88 -49.50 20.66
C LEU A 31 -33.85 -48.86 21.66
N ALA A 32 -34.62 -49.67 22.41
CA ALA A 32 -35.52 -49.19 23.46
C ALA A 32 -34.75 -48.51 24.60
N ASP A 33 -33.66 -49.11 25.07
CA ASP A 33 -32.80 -48.56 26.12
C ASP A 33 -32.14 -47.25 25.67
N ASN A 34 -31.66 -47.20 24.43
CA ASN A 34 -31.10 -45.97 23.85
C ASN A 34 -32.16 -44.91 23.54
N SER A 35 -33.42 -45.28 23.31
CA SER A 35 -34.51 -44.33 23.04
C SER A 35 -34.90 -43.53 24.28
N ALA A 36 -34.69 -44.10 25.47
CA ALA A 36 -34.92 -43.43 26.75
C ALA A 36 -33.77 -42.46 27.11
N SER A 37 -32.57 -42.66 26.58
CA SER A 37 -31.44 -41.75 26.79
C SER A 37 -31.47 -40.59 25.80
N SER A 38 -31.44 -39.35 26.30
CA SER A 38 -31.37 -38.14 25.48
C SER A 38 -30.00 -37.90 24.83
N THR A 39 -28.97 -38.69 25.19
CA THR A 39 -27.60 -38.56 24.67
C THR A 39 -27.24 -39.74 23.77
N PRO A 40 -26.64 -39.50 22.59
CA PRO A 40 -26.21 -40.57 21.70
C PRO A 40 -25.10 -41.41 22.36
N SER A 41 -25.01 -42.69 21.96
CA SER A 41 -23.92 -43.55 22.41
C SER A 41 -22.55 -43.01 21.96
N PRO A 42 -21.45 -43.28 22.69
CA PRO A 42 -20.12 -42.73 22.37
C PRO A 42 -19.65 -43.01 20.93
N ALA A 43 -19.96 -44.19 20.39
CA ALA A 43 -19.64 -44.56 19.01
C ALA A 43 -20.46 -43.77 17.96
N ARG A 44 -21.70 -43.41 18.29
CA ARG A 44 -22.52 -42.54 17.44
C ARG A 44 -22.04 -41.09 17.53
N GLN A 45 -21.66 -40.63 18.72
CA GLN A 45 -21.11 -39.28 18.91
C GLN A 45 -19.82 -39.07 18.09
N SER A 46 -18.90 -40.03 18.07
CA SER A 46 -17.66 -39.89 17.29
C SER A 46 -17.91 -39.80 15.78
N THR A 47 -18.92 -40.52 15.29
CA THR A 47 -19.34 -40.49 13.88
C THR A 47 -20.03 -39.17 13.53
N LEU A 48 -20.85 -38.64 14.44
CA LEU A 48 -21.45 -37.32 14.27
C LEU A 48 -20.38 -36.22 14.28
N ASP A 49 -19.45 -36.28 15.22
CA ASP A 49 -18.37 -35.30 15.33
C ASP A 49 -17.46 -35.30 14.09
N SER A 50 -17.15 -36.47 13.52
CA SER A 50 -16.34 -36.54 12.30
C SER A 50 -17.06 -35.91 11.10
N HIS A 51 -18.36 -36.18 10.94
CA HIS A 51 -19.19 -35.57 9.90
C HIS A 51 -19.39 -34.06 10.10
N ILE A 52 -19.54 -33.61 11.36
CA ILE A 52 -19.61 -32.18 11.67
C ILE A 52 -18.28 -31.50 11.32
N ARG A 53 -17.14 -32.10 11.68
CA ARG A 53 -15.82 -31.57 11.33
C ARG A 53 -15.61 -31.49 9.82
N SER A 54 -15.99 -32.53 9.06
CA SER A 54 -15.85 -32.50 7.60
C SER A 54 -16.69 -31.38 6.99
N ARG A 55 -17.96 -31.24 7.41
CA ARG A 55 -18.84 -30.17 6.91
C ARG A 55 -18.32 -28.78 7.27
N ILE A 56 -17.79 -28.59 8.47
CA ILE A 56 -17.17 -27.32 8.88
C ILE A 56 -15.95 -27.04 8.00
N GLN A 57 -15.12 -28.03 7.71
CA GLN A 57 -13.95 -27.86 6.85
C GLN A 57 -14.37 -27.47 5.42
N ASP A 58 -15.37 -28.14 4.86
CA ASP A 58 -15.89 -27.83 3.53
C ASP A 58 -16.44 -26.40 3.47
N GLU A 59 -17.27 -25.99 4.45
CA GLU A 59 -17.79 -24.62 4.51
C GLU A 59 -16.68 -23.58 4.73
N LEU A 60 -15.65 -23.87 5.54
CA LEU A 60 -14.49 -22.99 5.70
C LEU A 60 -13.71 -22.82 4.39
N THR A 61 -13.54 -23.89 3.62
CA THR A 61 -12.85 -23.80 2.32
C THR A 61 -13.65 -22.97 1.33
N ARG A 62 -14.97 -23.16 1.30
CA ARG A 62 -15.87 -22.37 0.47
C ARG A 62 -15.84 -20.89 0.83
N LEU A 63 -15.93 -20.54 2.12
CA LEU A 63 -15.86 -19.15 2.59
C LEU A 63 -14.54 -18.48 2.21
N ARG A 64 -13.40 -19.19 2.28
CA ARG A 64 -12.11 -18.64 1.85
C ARG A 64 -12.06 -18.33 0.36
N GLN A 65 -12.67 -19.18 -0.47
CA GLN A 65 -12.76 -18.94 -1.92
C GLN A 65 -13.66 -17.73 -2.22
N GLU A 66 -14.80 -17.63 -1.54
CA GLU A 66 -15.68 -16.47 -1.65
C GLU A 66 -14.95 -15.18 -1.21
N GLU A 67 -14.23 -15.21 -0.08
CA GLU A 67 -13.42 -14.08 0.38
C GLU A 67 -12.33 -13.66 -0.63
N GLU A 68 -11.63 -14.63 -1.24
CA GLU A 68 -10.63 -14.33 -2.25
C GLU A 68 -11.25 -13.70 -3.50
N SER A 69 -12.40 -14.21 -3.95
CA SER A 69 -13.13 -13.62 -5.08
C SER A 69 -13.60 -12.19 -4.81
N ILE A 70 -14.12 -11.93 -3.59
CA ILE A 70 -14.54 -10.59 -3.17
C ILE A 70 -13.35 -9.64 -3.09
N LYS A 71 -12.20 -10.10 -2.57
CA LYS A 71 -10.97 -9.30 -2.54
C LYS A 71 -10.52 -8.90 -3.95
N GLN A 72 -10.51 -9.84 -4.89
CA GLN A 72 -10.17 -9.56 -6.28
C GLN A 72 -11.15 -8.57 -6.92
N GLU A 73 -12.45 -8.71 -6.65
CA GLU A 73 -13.47 -7.77 -7.15
C GLU A 73 -13.28 -6.36 -6.56
N ILE A 74 -12.97 -6.25 -5.27
CA ILE A 74 -12.67 -4.98 -4.61
C ILE A 74 -11.41 -4.34 -5.20
N GLU A 75 -10.34 -5.11 -5.37
CA GLU A 75 -9.09 -4.62 -5.98
C GLU A 75 -9.35 -4.10 -7.40
N HIS A 76 -10.09 -4.85 -8.22
CA HIS A 76 -10.46 -4.42 -9.57
C HIS A 76 -11.37 -3.19 -9.56
N ALA A 77 -12.32 -3.09 -8.63
CA ALA A 77 -13.20 -1.93 -8.49
C ALA A 77 -12.41 -0.68 -8.08
N LEU A 78 -11.47 -0.81 -7.14
CA LEU A 78 -10.59 0.28 -6.71
C LEU A 78 -9.62 0.71 -7.81
N GLU A 79 -9.06 -0.23 -8.58
CA GLU A 79 -8.23 0.09 -9.74
C GLU A 79 -9.04 0.88 -10.78
N LYS A 80 -10.26 0.42 -11.08
CA LYS A 80 -11.16 1.12 -11.99
C LYS A 80 -11.54 2.51 -11.47
N GLU A 81 -11.89 2.64 -10.19
CA GLU A 81 -12.20 3.94 -9.57
C GLU A 81 -10.99 4.88 -9.64
N ASN A 82 -9.79 4.40 -9.35
CA ASN A 82 -8.57 5.19 -9.47
C ASN A 82 -8.35 5.66 -10.91
N LEU A 83 -8.52 4.77 -11.90
CA LEU A 83 -8.39 5.14 -13.32
C LEU A 83 -9.48 6.12 -13.77
N ASP A 84 -10.73 5.94 -13.33
CA ASP A 84 -11.84 6.83 -13.66
C ASP A 84 -11.66 8.20 -13.00
N ARG A 85 -11.18 8.23 -11.75
CA ARG A 85 -10.81 9.47 -11.03
C ARG A 85 -9.62 10.17 -11.69
N GLU A 86 -8.60 9.43 -12.11
CA GLU A 86 -7.48 9.99 -12.87
C GLU A 86 -7.95 10.58 -14.21
N ARG A 87 -8.90 9.92 -14.89
CA ARG A 87 -9.50 10.42 -16.13
C ARG A 87 -10.37 11.66 -15.92
N GLU A 88 -11.16 11.71 -14.85
CA GLU A 88 -11.97 12.87 -14.49
C GLU A 88 -11.06 14.07 -14.18
N LEU A 89 -10.04 13.86 -13.35
CA LEU A 89 -9.05 14.90 -13.01
C LEU A 89 -8.27 15.36 -14.26
N ALA A 90 -7.96 14.47 -15.20
CA ALA A 90 -7.32 14.83 -16.46
C ALA A 90 -8.28 15.48 -17.48
N GLY A 91 -9.57 15.17 -17.41
CA GLY A 91 -10.61 15.66 -18.30
C GLY A 91 -11.14 17.05 -17.92
N GLU A 92 -11.15 17.39 -16.63
CA GLU A 92 -11.62 18.69 -16.14
C GLU A 92 -10.60 19.82 -16.35
N GLU A 93 -9.34 19.49 -16.61
CA GLU A 93 -8.27 20.45 -16.97
C GLU A 93 -8.19 20.72 -18.49
N SER A 94 -9.01 20.07 -19.32
CA SER A 94 -9.00 20.23 -20.79
C SER A 94 -9.98 21.30 -21.32
N ALA A 95 -10.55 22.15 -20.45
CA ALA A 95 -11.54 23.17 -20.83
C ALA A 95 -11.05 24.63 -20.72
N THR A 96 -9.74 24.89 -20.59
CA THR A 96 -9.19 26.23 -20.73
C THR A 96 -7.95 26.21 -21.63
N GLU A 97 -8.11 26.74 -22.83
CA GLU A 97 -7.02 27.08 -23.75
C GLU A 97 -6.15 28.20 -23.14
N ASP A 98 -4.87 28.21 -23.54
CA ASP A 98 -3.81 29.19 -23.23
C ASP A 98 -3.08 29.07 -21.88
N ASP A 99 -2.07 28.20 -21.80
CA ASP A 99 -0.65 28.62 -21.87
C ASP A 99 0.25 27.38 -21.71
N ALA A 100 1.28 27.32 -22.55
CA ALA A 100 2.27 26.27 -22.46
C ALA A 100 3.15 26.50 -21.22
N GLN A 101 3.48 25.39 -20.55
CA GLN A 101 4.61 25.24 -19.63
C GLN A 101 4.30 25.41 -18.13
N ALA A 102 4.27 24.25 -17.47
CA ALA A 102 4.62 23.97 -16.07
C ALA A 102 3.45 23.74 -15.09
N ALA A 103 3.43 22.48 -14.63
CA ALA A 103 2.80 21.96 -13.42
C ALA A 103 1.29 21.67 -13.47
N GLY A 104 0.94 20.41 -13.76
CA GLY A 104 -0.43 19.93 -13.60
C GLY A 104 -0.66 18.45 -13.95
N GLY A 105 0.16 17.85 -14.82
CA GLY A 105 -0.04 16.44 -15.20
C GLY A 105 0.40 15.47 -14.11
N VAL A 106 -0.54 14.83 -13.40
CA VAL A 106 -0.28 13.60 -12.63
C VAL A 106 0.06 12.47 -13.62
N LYS A 107 1.35 12.45 -13.92
CA LYS A 107 2.09 11.56 -14.79
C LYS A 107 2.09 10.13 -14.22
N SER A 108 1.80 9.13 -15.06
CA SER A 108 1.81 7.70 -14.69
C SER A 108 3.09 7.28 -13.94
N SER A 109 3.08 6.12 -13.27
CA SER A 109 4.25 5.57 -12.55
C SER A 109 5.59 5.72 -13.30
N ALA A 110 5.60 5.58 -14.63
CA ALA A 110 6.79 5.77 -15.46
C ALA A 110 7.28 7.23 -15.53
N ALA A 111 6.36 8.19 -15.54
CA ALA A 111 6.69 9.60 -15.58
C ALA A 111 6.93 10.20 -14.18
N MET A 112 6.41 9.58 -13.10
CA MET A 112 6.92 9.78 -11.73
C MET A 112 8.38 9.36 -11.57
N ILE A 113 8.80 8.24 -12.19
CA ILE A 113 10.20 7.81 -12.17
C ILE A 113 11.10 8.83 -12.89
N GLY A 114 10.67 9.32 -14.05
CA GLY A 114 11.39 10.38 -14.78
C GLY A 114 11.50 11.68 -13.96
N ASP A 115 10.40 12.12 -13.35
CA ASP A 115 10.39 13.33 -12.53
C ASP A 115 11.25 13.17 -11.25
N LEU A 116 11.34 11.95 -10.68
CA LEU A 116 12.20 11.64 -9.54
C LEU A 116 13.69 11.67 -9.92
N GLU A 117 14.04 11.18 -11.11
CA GLU A 117 15.40 11.24 -11.65
C GLU A 117 15.82 12.68 -11.97
N ASP A 118 14.90 13.49 -12.53
CA ASP A 118 15.11 14.92 -12.75
C ASP A 118 15.27 15.70 -11.43
N LEU A 119 14.49 15.36 -10.41
CA LEU A 119 14.63 15.95 -9.08
C LEU A 119 15.98 15.59 -8.46
N LYS A 120 16.40 14.33 -8.57
CA LYS A 120 17.72 13.89 -8.11
C LYS A 120 18.83 14.67 -8.82
N HIS A 121 18.75 14.84 -10.14
CA HIS A 121 19.72 15.61 -10.91
C HIS A 121 19.73 17.10 -10.54
N LYS A 122 18.58 17.69 -10.21
CA LYS A 122 18.49 19.08 -9.72
C LYS A 122 19.12 19.23 -8.34
N VAL A 123 18.88 18.27 -7.44
CA VAL A 123 19.48 18.25 -6.10
C VAL A 123 20.98 18.08 -6.17
N ASP A 124 21.47 17.13 -6.98
CA ASP A 124 22.92 16.90 -7.17
C ASP A 124 23.60 18.15 -7.78
N ARG A 125 22.96 18.81 -8.76
CA ARG A 125 23.47 20.08 -9.30
C ARG A 125 23.53 21.17 -8.22
N TYR A 126 22.52 21.27 -7.37
CA TYR A 126 22.46 22.27 -6.32
C TYR A 126 23.48 22.01 -5.22
N GLN A 127 23.61 20.75 -4.77
CA GLN A 127 24.63 20.34 -3.80
C GLN A 127 26.03 20.58 -4.35
N LYS A 128 26.30 20.22 -5.60
CA LYS A 128 27.60 20.47 -6.23
C LYS A 128 27.95 21.97 -6.32
N ARG A 129 26.98 22.83 -6.65
CA ARG A 129 27.17 24.30 -6.61
C ARG A 129 27.38 24.84 -5.19
N ARG A 130 26.79 24.19 -4.19
CA ARG A 130 26.93 24.59 -2.77
C ARG A 130 28.25 24.12 -2.16
N ASP A 131 28.71 22.94 -2.58
CA ASP A 131 29.97 22.32 -2.17
C ASP A 131 31.15 22.79 -3.03
N ASP A 132 30.95 23.80 -3.89
CA ASP A 132 32.06 24.46 -4.58
C ASP A 132 33.07 24.91 -3.52
N SER A 133 34.30 24.41 -3.70
CA SER A 133 35.41 24.52 -2.74
C SER A 133 35.62 25.95 -2.24
N SER A 134 35.20 26.95 -3.01
CA SER A 134 35.28 28.38 -2.73
C SER A 134 34.58 28.79 -1.43
N VAL A 135 33.45 28.18 -1.06
CA VAL A 135 32.75 28.48 0.20
C VAL A 135 33.50 27.92 1.41
N SER A 136 34.08 26.72 1.26
CA SER A 136 34.92 26.11 2.31
C SER A 136 36.24 26.88 2.51
N ASP A 137 36.82 27.38 1.42
CA ASP A 137 38.06 28.15 1.41
C ASP A 137 37.86 29.53 2.06
N LEU A 138 36.71 30.15 1.80
CA LEU A 138 36.26 31.36 2.49
C LEU A 138 36.14 31.15 3.99
N GLN A 139 35.52 30.04 4.40
CA GLN A 139 35.35 29.74 5.81
C GLN A 139 36.71 29.57 6.50
N ALA A 140 37.66 28.89 5.87
CA ALA A 140 39.03 28.76 6.39
C ALA A 140 39.73 30.12 6.53
N LYS A 141 39.64 30.99 5.50
CA LYS A 141 40.21 32.35 5.53
C LYS A 141 39.55 33.25 6.58
N SER A 142 38.23 33.12 6.78
CA SER A 142 37.50 33.86 7.83
C SER A 142 37.96 33.46 9.24
N LEU A 143 38.18 32.16 9.47
CA LEU A 143 38.69 31.65 10.74
C LEU A 143 40.13 32.09 11.01
N ALA A 144 40.96 32.18 9.98
CA ALA A 144 42.33 32.71 10.09
C ALA A 144 42.35 34.17 10.57
N VAL A 145 41.45 35.01 10.05
CA VAL A 145 41.29 36.40 10.51
C VAL A 145 40.87 36.46 11.98
N VAL A 146 39.85 35.69 12.35
CA VAL A 146 39.36 35.63 13.74
C VAL A 146 40.45 35.14 14.69
N ASN A 147 41.22 34.13 14.30
CA ASN A 147 42.33 33.61 15.11
C ASN A 147 43.45 34.63 15.26
N CYS A 148 43.81 35.36 14.19
CA CYS A 148 44.82 36.41 14.25
C CYS A 148 44.43 37.54 15.23
N TYR A 149 43.18 37.99 15.18
CA TYR A 149 42.70 39.02 16.11
C TYR A 149 42.61 38.52 17.56
N ARG A 150 42.33 37.22 17.76
CA ARG A 150 42.35 36.61 19.10
C ARG A 150 43.76 36.50 19.67
N SER A 151 44.77 36.21 18.85
CA SER A 151 46.17 36.15 19.30
C SER A 151 46.80 37.52 19.49
N ASN A 152 46.35 38.54 18.74
CA ASN A 152 46.93 39.88 18.72
C ASN A 152 45.93 40.93 19.21
N THR A 153 45.64 40.91 20.52
CA THR A 153 44.63 41.80 21.14
C THR A 153 45.10 43.25 21.30
N THR A 154 46.41 43.49 21.41
CA THR A 154 47.02 44.82 21.52
C THR A 154 47.66 45.30 20.21
N THR A 155 47.92 44.39 19.26
CA THR A 155 48.55 44.67 17.96
C THR A 155 47.66 44.24 16.80
N SER A 156 46.42 44.72 16.80
CA SER A 156 45.40 44.36 15.79
C SER A 156 45.78 44.74 14.34
N LEU A 157 46.73 45.66 14.17
CA LEU A 157 47.23 46.07 12.85
C LEU A 157 48.09 45.00 12.17
N ASP A 158 48.65 44.04 12.91
CA ASP A 158 49.50 42.98 12.34
C ASP A 158 48.70 41.99 11.48
N CYS A 159 47.39 41.88 11.71
CA CYS A 159 46.48 40.97 11.01
C CYS A 159 46.02 41.45 9.63
N TRP A 160 46.64 42.50 9.07
CA TRP A 160 46.22 43.11 7.81
C TRP A 160 46.33 42.13 6.63
N LYS A 161 47.28 41.19 6.67
CA LYS A 161 47.53 40.23 5.59
C LYS A 161 46.40 39.20 5.49
N GLU A 162 45.95 38.68 6.63
CA GLU A 162 44.84 37.73 6.76
C GLU A 162 43.54 38.39 6.31
N VAL A 163 43.32 39.64 6.73
CA VAL A 163 42.16 40.44 6.31
C VAL A 163 42.17 40.69 4.81
N ASN A 164 43.33 41.02 4.22
CA ASN A 164 43.43 41.25 2.79
C ASN A 164 43.16 39.96 1.99
N ASN A 165 43.69 38.82 2.45
CA ASN A 165 43.42 37.52 1.83
C ASN A 165 41.94 37.14 1.90
N PHE A 166 41.28 37.39 3.05
CA PHE A 166 39.85 37.16 3.19
C PHE A 166 39.04 38.06 2.24
N LYS A 167 39.37 39.35 2.15
CA LYS A 167 38.72 40.29 1.21
C LYS A 167 38.85 39.83 -0.24
N LEU A 168 40.03 39.39 -0.66
CA LEU A 168 40.24 38.89 -2.02
C LEU A 168 39.38 37.66 -2.32
N SER A 169 39.31 36.69 -1.39
CA SER A 169 38.45 35.52 -1.56
C SER A 169 36.95 35.86 -1.56
N VAL A 170 36.53 36.88 -0.80
CA VAL A 170 35.13 37.33 -0.78
C VAL A 170 34.75 37.91 -2.14
N VAL A 171 35.60 38.75 -2.72
CA VAL A 171 35.37 39.31 -4.06
C VAL A 171 35.27 38.21 -5.13
N GLU A 172 36.12 37.19 -5.06
CA GLU A 172 36.09 36.05 -6.00
C GLU A 172 34.77 35.27 -5.90
N VAL A 173 34.30 34.98 -4.69
CA VAL A 173 33.03 34.26 -4.49
C VAL A 173 31.83 35.13 -4.82
N GLU A 174 31.85 36.42 -4.49
CA GLU A 174 30.80 37.37 -4.88
C GLU A 174 30.69 37.49 -6.39
N GLN A 175 31.81 37.53 -7.12
CA GLN A 175 31.82 37.52 -8.59
C GLN A 175 31.20 36.24 -9.13
N HIS A 176 31.64 35.07 -8.66
CA HIS A 176 31.08 33.79 -9.09
C HIS A 176 29.57 33.67 -8.77
N TYR A 177 29.14 34.18 -7.62
CA TYR A 177 27.73 34.20 -7.23
C TYR A 177 26.89 35.12 -8.15
N VAL A 178 27.36 36.34 -8.42
CA VAL A 178 26.68 37.28 -9.33
C VAL A 178 26.62 36.72 -10.76
N ASP A 179 27.69 36.10 -11.24
CA ASP A 179 27.72 35.45 -12.56
C ASP A 179 26.73 34.28 -12.63
N SER A 180 26.59 33.51 -11.55
CA SER A 180 25.63 32.40 -11.46
C SER A 180 24.16 32.83 -11.46
N LEU A 181 23.87 34.07 -11.04
CA LEU A 181 22.52 34.66 -11.08
C LEU A 181 22.18 35.29 -12.44
N ARG A 182 23.21 35.58 -13.24
CA ARG A 182 23.06 36.19 -14.58
C ARG A 182 22.88 35.15 -15.69
N SER A 183 23.29 33.90 -15.47
CA SER A 183 23.08 32.76 -16.39
C SER A 183 21.75 32.07 -16.15
#